data_AF-A0A2M4ATN0-F1
#
_entry.id   AF-A0A2M4ATN0-F1
#
_cell.length_a   1.000
_cell.length_b   1.000
_cell.length_c   1.000
_cell.angle_alpha   90.00
_cell.angle_beta   90.00
_cell.angle_gamma   90.00
#
_symmetry.space_group_name_H-M   'P 1'
#
loop_
_entity.id
_entity.type
_entity.pdbx_description
1 polymer ?
#
loop_
_entity_poly.entity_id
_entity_poly.type
_entity_poly.pdbx_seq_one_letter_code
_entity_poly.pdbx_strand_id
1 'polypeptide(L)'
;SAAQHRAYLRITEQEFTQLPIDIVFQAIASLLLIIYNILQVVGEFKEIRAAVDLQAKSWETLSNIPSFYTFNHRGKALSPFYEQLNPEAYDRVYASDALQE
;
A
#
# COMPACT_ATOMS: atom_id res chain seq x y z
N SER A 1 4.23 -29.83 23.93
CA SER A 1 5.46 -30.32 24.59
C SER A 1 5.45 -30.08 26.10
N ALA A 2 5.73 -28.87 26.62
CA ALA A 2 5.83 -28.62 28.07
C ALA A 2 4.56 -28.95 28.90
N ALA A 3 3.37 -28.59 28.41
CA ALA A 3 2.10 -28.87 29.11
C ALA A 3 1.79 -30.37 29.21
N GLN A 4 2.10 -31.13 28.14
CA GLN A 4 1.96 -32.58 28.13
C GLN A 4 2.95 -33.24 29.10
N HIS A 5 4.19 -32.76 29.17
CA HIS A 5 5.19 -33.23 30.14
C HIS A 5 4.73 -33.01 31.60
N ARG A 6 4.15 -31.83 31.90
CA ARG A 6 3.57 -31.53 33.22
C ARG A 6 2.37 -32.44 33.55
N ALA A 7 1.50 -32.71 32.57
CA ALA A 7 0.36 -33.60 32.77
C ALA A 7 0.80 -35.04 33.01
N TYR A 8 1.81 -35.52 32.28
CA TYR A 8 2.40 -36.84 32.46
C TYR A 8 2.93 -37.03 33.89
N LEU A 9 3.79 -36.12 34.36
CA LEU A 9 4.36 -36.20 35.71
C LEU A 9 3.29 -36.22 36.81
N ARG A 10 2.20 -35.47 36.62
CA ARG A 10 1.06 -35.46 37.55
C ARG A 10 0.35 -36.81 37.61
N ILE A 11 0.17 -37.49 36.48
CA ILE A 11 -0.51 -38.80 36.42
C ILE A 11 0.40 -39.91 36.98
N THR A 12 1.71 -39.80 36.77
CA THR A 12 2.69 -40.77 37.28
C THR A 12 3.15 -40.48 38.72
N GLU A 13 2.53 -39.49 39.38
CA GLU A 13 2.88 -39.05 40.75
C GLU A 13 4.37 -38.71 40.93
N GLN A 14 5.03 -38.28 39.85
CA GLN A 14 6.44 -37.89 39.88
C GLN A 14 6.56 -36.40 40.20
N GLU A 15 7.54 -36.04 41.03
CA GLU A 15 7.80 -34.63 41.34
C GLU A 15 8.37 -33.89 40.12
N PHE A 16 7.86 -32.68 39.91
CA PHE A 16 8.37 -31.78 38.88
C PHE A 16 9.69 -31.16 39.36
N THR A 17 10.81 -31.69 38.88
CA THR A 17 12.14 -31.16 39.21
C THR A 17 12.63 -30.15 38.18
N GLN A 18 12.61 -30.52 36.89
CA GLN A 18 13.10 -29.66 35.80
C GLN A 18 12.43 -30.01 34.46
N LEU A 19 12.47 -29.06 33.53
CA LEU A 19 12.02 -29.30 32.15
C LEU A 19 13.11 -30.04 31.36
N PRO A 20 12.75 -31.01 30.51
CA PRO A 20 13.67 -31.60 29.54
C PRO A 20 14.33 -30.54 28.66
N ILE A 21 15.63 -30.73 28.40
CA ILE A 21 16.49 -29.72 27.75
C ILE A 21 16.11 -29.45 26.29
N ASP A 22 15.57 -30.47 25.62
CA ASP A 22 15.02 -30.40 24.27
C ASP A 22 13.83 -29.41 24.20
N ILE A 23 12.93 -29.43 25.19
CA ILE A 23 11.79 -28.51 25.27
C ILE A 23 12.27 -27.07 25.50
N VAL A 24 13.29 -26.89 26.34
CA VAL A 24 13.89 -25.57 26.61
C VAL A 24 14.54 -25.02 25.34
N PHE A 25 15.36 -25.83 24.66
CA PHE A 25 16.02 -25.43 23.42
C PHE A 25 15.00 -25.10 22.32
N GLN A 26 13.97 -25.94 22.16
CA GLN A 26 12.90 -25.70 21.20
C GLN A 26 12.19 -24.36 21.46
N ALA A 27 11.87 -24.07 22.73
CA ALA A 27 11.21 -22.81 23.08
C ALA A 27 12.09 -21.60 22.79
N ILE A 28 13.37 -21.63 23.17
CA ILE A 28 14.31 -20.53 22.91
C ILE A 28 14.50 -20.33 21.39
N ALA A 29 14.73 -21.40 20.64
CA ALA A 29 14.89 -21.32 19.19
C ALA A 29 13.64 -20.76 18.50
N SER A 30 12.44 -21.21 18.91
CA SER A 30 11.18 -20.68 18.37
C SER A 30 10.97 -19.20 18.70
N LEU A 31 11.37 -18.76 19.90
CA LEU A 31 11.25 -17.37 20.32
C LEU A 31 12.14 -16.46 19.46
N LEU A 32 13.41 -16.85 19.28
CA LEU A 32 14.35 -16.11 18.43
C LEU A 32 13.86 -16.04 16.98
N LEU A 33 13.35 -17.15 16.45
CA LEU A 33 12.82 -17.23 15.10
C LEU A 33 11.60 -16.33 14.91
N ILE A 34 10.68 -16.28 15.87
CA ILE A 34 9.51 -15.38 15.81
C ILE A 34 9.95 -13.92 15.85
N ILE A 35 10.86 -13.56 16.76
CA ILE A 35 11.38 -12.18 16.85
C ILE A 35 12.00 -11.78 15.51
N TYR A 36 12.87 -12.65 14.95
CA TYR A 36 13.50 -12.41 13.67
C TYR A 36 12.48 -12.22 12.54
N ASN A 37 11.46 -13.08 12.46
CA ASN A 37 10.43 -12.97 11.44
C ASN A 37 9.61 -11.70 11.57
N ILE A 38 9.22 -11.30 12.78
CA ILE A 38 8.46 -10.06 12.98
C ILE A 38 9.27 -8.84 12.54
N LEU A 39 10.56 -8.79 12.85
CA LEU A 39 11.44 -7.72 12.40
C LEU A 39 11.49 -7.61 10.87
N GLN A 40 11.46 -8.74 10.16
CA GLN A 40 11.42 -8.76 8.69
C GLN A 40 10.04 -8.37 8.12
N VAL A 41 8.95 -8.68 8.83
CA VAL A 41 7.57 -8.38 8.38
C VAL A 41 7.20 -6.91 8.60
N VAL A 42 7.71 -6.27 9.65
CA VAL A 42 7.37 -4.88 10.02
C VAL A 42 7.78 -3.87 8.92
N GLY A 43 8.64 -4.28 8.00
CA GLY A 43 9.04 -3.48 6.85
C GLY A 43 10.17 -2.51 7.17
N GLU A 44 10.65 -1.83 6.13
CA GLU A 44 11.80 -0.94 6.26
C GLU A 44 11.40 0.42 6.83
N PHE A 45 12.30 0.98 7.63
CA PHE A 45 12.17 2.36 8.09
C PHE A 45 12.32 3.31 6.91
N LYS A 46 11.39 4.25 6.78
CA LYS A 46 11.49 5.36 5.82
C LYS A 46 12.26 6.52 6.42
N GLU A 47 13.02 7.22 5.59
CA GLU A 47 13.74 8.42 6.02
C GLU A 47 12.78 9.56 6.39
N ILE A 48 13.10 10.30 7.45
CA ILE A 48 12.29 11.45 7.91
C ILE A 48 12.45 12.66 6.98
N ARG A 49 13.55 12.72 6.22
CA ARG A 49 13.88 13.88 5.38
C ARG A 49 13.06 13.87 4.09
N ALA A 50 12.00 14.69 4.05
CA ALA A 50 11.15 14.86 2.87
C ALA A 50 11.90 15.29 1.60
N ALA A 51 13.08 15.90 1.72
CA ALA A 51 13.89 16.29 0.55
C ALA A 51 14.36 15.09 -0.29
N VAL A 52 14.56 13.91 0.32
CA VAL A 52 15.00 12.71 -0.40
C VAL A 52 13.87 12.16 -1.27
N ASP A 53 12.66 12.07 -0.72
CA ASP A 53 11.46 11.69 -1.48
C ASP A 53 11.13 12.70 -2.59
N LEU A 54 11.34 14.01 -2.34
CA LEU A 54 11.11 15.05 -3.35
C LEU A 54 12.15 15.02 -4.49
N GLN A 55 13.41 14.69 -4.19
CA GLN A 55 14.46 14.57 -5.21
C GLN A 55 14.19 13.43 -6.20
N ALA A 56 13.52 12.36 -5.75
CA ALA A 56 13.11 11.27 -6.62
C ALA A 56 11.97 11.66 -7.58
N LYS A 57 11.32 12.81 -7.37
CA LYS A 57 10.14 13.23 -8.14
C LYS A 57 10.52 14.22 -9.24
N SER A 58 10.14 13.91 -10.47
CA SER A 58 10.38 14.79 -11.62
C SER A 58 9.43 15.99 -11.66
N TRP A 59 9.83 17.05 -12.35
CA TRP A 59 8.99 18.22 -12.58
C TRP A 59 7.67 17.85 -13.29
N GLU A 60 7.72 16.96 -14.27
CA GLU A 60 6.53 16.48 -15.00
C GLU A 60 5.45 15.91 -14.07
N THR A 61 5.85 15.24 -12.99
CA THR A 61 4.91 14.69 -12.01
C THR A 61 4.34 15.77 -11.08
N LEU A 62 5.09 16.84 -10.82
CA LEU A 62 4.68 17.95 -9.96
C LEU A 62 3.84 19.00 -10.70
N SER A 63 4.16 19.27 -11.98
CA SER A 63 3.43 20.21 -12.83
C SER A 63 2.06 19.70 -13.26
N ASN A 64 1.83 18.40 -13.14
CA ASN A 64 0.57 17.76 -13.43
C ASN A 64 -0.43 18.00 -12.28
N ILE A 65 -1.27 19.05 -12.39
CA ILE A 65 -2.25 19.41 -11.38
C ILE A 65 -3.66 18.97 -11.82
N PRO A 66 -4.23 17.87 -11.27
CA PRO A 66 -5.48 17.29 -11.76
C PRO A 66 -6.68 18.22 -11.70
N SER A 67 -6.70 19.11 -10.71
CA SER A 67 -7.79 20.08 -10.53
C SER A 67 -7.88 21.12 -11.65
N PHE A 68 -6.83 21.28 -12.48
CA PHE A 68 -6.78 22.27 -13.56
C PHE A 68 -6.65 21.65 -14.96
N TYR A 69 -7.02 20.37 -15.12
CA TYR A 69 -6.98 19.75 -16.43
C TYR A 69 -7.94 20.42 -17.41
N THR A 70 -7.38 20.83 -18.54
CA THR A 70 -8.13 21.29 -19.70
C THR A 70 -7.99 20.24 -20.81
N PHE A 71 -9.10 19.68 -21.26
CA PHE A 71 -9.11 18.64 -22.30
C PHE A 71 -9.10 19.18 -23.73
N ASN A 72 -9.01 20.50 -23.89
CA ASN A 72 -8.83 21.15 -25.17
C ASN A 72 -7.34 21.23 -25.54
N HIS A 73 -6.75 20.09 -25.91
CA HIS A 73 -5.35 19.97 -26.31
C HIS A 73 -5.19 19.14 -27.59
N ARG A 74 -3.99 19.17 -28.20
CA ARG A 74 -3.69 18.50 -29.48
C ARG A 74 -4.00 16.99 -29.48
N GLY A 75 -3.89 16.33 -28.33
CA GLY A 75 -4.25 14.91 -28.17
C GLY A 75 -5.73 14.59 -28.46
N LYS A 76 -6.62 15.58 -28.45
CA LYS A 76 -8.04 15.40 -28.79
C LYS A 76 -8.22 14.88 -30.23
N ALA A 77 -7.41 15.38 -31.17
CA ALA A 77 -7.41 14.98 -32.58
C ALA A 77 -6.92 13.54 -32.84
N LEU A 78 -6.28 12.92 -31.85
CA LEU A 78 -5.79 11.54 -31.94
C LEU A 78 -6.78 10.53 -31.37
N SER A 79 -7.89 10.97 -30.79
CA SER A 79 -8.94 10.08 -30.30
C SER A 79 -9.74 9.50 -31.46
N PRO A 80 -9.96 8.17 -31.52
CA PRO A 80 -10.76 7.54 -32.57
C PRO A 80 -12.25 7.96 -32.54
N PHE A 81 -12.68 8.62 -31.46
CA PHE A 81 -14.06 9.09 -31.25
C PHE A 81 -14.15 10.62 -31.25
N TYR A 82 -13.09 11.33 -31.65
CA TYR A 82 -13.15 12.78 -31.73
C TYR A 82 -13.71 13.25 -33.07
N GLU A 83 -14.88 13.89 -33.00
CA GLU A 83 -15.46 14.62 -34.10
C GLU A 83 -15.24 16.13 -33.89
N GLN A 84 -14.63 16.80 -34.86
CA GLN A 84 -14.55 18.26 -34.87
C GLN A 84 -15.95 18.82 -35.16
N LEU A 85 -16.56 19.47 -34.17
CA LEU A 85 -17.79 20.24 -34.38
C LEU A 85 -17.52 21.35 -35.40
N ASN A 86 -18.37 21.43 -36.44
CA ASN A 86 -18.34 22.53 -37.41
C ASN A 86 -18.47 23.88 -36.67
N PRO A 87 -17.57 24.86 -36.88
CA PRO A 87 -17.67 26.18 -36.26
C PRO A 87 -19.04 26.85 -36.40
N GLU A 88 -19.72 26.68 -37.53
CA GLU A 88 -21.07 27.24 -37.76
C GLU A 88 -22.17 26.57 -36.90
N ALA A 89 -21.92 25.36 -36.42
CA ALA A 89 -22.82 24.67 -35.48
C ALA A 89 -22.61 25.14 -34.03
N TYR A 90 -21.41 25.60 -33.68
CA TYR A 90 -21.07 26.09 -32.33
C TYR A 90 -21.93 27.30 -31.97
N ASP A 91 -21.98 28.32 -32.84
CA ASP A 91 -22.75 29.53 -32.60
C ASP A 91 -24.25 29.25 -32.47
N ARG A 92 -24.79 28.23 -33.18
CA ARG A 92 -26.22 27.88 -33.08
C ARG A 92 -26.61 27.21 -31.78
N VAL A 93 -25.75 26.35 -31.21
CA VAL A 93 -26.03 25.63 -29.97
C VAL A 93 -25.99 26.57 -28.76
N TYR A 94 -25.00 27.45 -28.67
CA TYR A 94 -24.94 28.42 -27.57
C TYR A 94 -25.95 29.56 -27.73
N ALA A 95 -26.31 29.94 -28.97
CA ALA A 95 -27.39 30.90 -29.20
C ALA A 95 -28.78 30.33 -28.85
N SER A 96 -29.04 29.04 -29.06
CA SER A 96 -30.32 28.44 -28.66
C SER A 96 -30.46 28.33 -27.14
N ASP A 97 -29.37 28.02 -26.43
CA ASP A 97 -29.38 27.92 -24.97
C ASP A 97 -29.51 29.30 -24.29
N ALA A 98 -28.93 30.35 -24.88
CA ALA A 98 -29.05 31.72 -24.38
C ALA A 98 -30.42 32.38 -24.62
N LEU A 99 -31.26 31.80 -25.48
CA LEU A 99 -32.61 32.28 -25.79
C LEU A 99 -33.70 31.51 -25.01
N GLN A 100 -33.31 30.56 -24.16
CA GLN A 100 -34.22 29.78 -23.29
C GLN A 100 -34.27 30.26 -21.83
N GLU A 101 -33.57 31.34 -21.47
CA GLU A 101 -33.78 32.14 -20.26
C GLU A 101 -34.65 33.38 -20.53
#